data_AF-A0AB36S5V5-F1
#
_entry.id   AF-A0AB36S5V5-F1
#
_cell.length_a   1.000
_cell.length_b   1.000
_cell.length_c   1.000
_cell.angle_alpha   90.00
_cell.angle_beta   90.00
_cell.angle_gamma   90.00
#
_symmetry.space_group_name_H-M   'P 1'
#
loop_
_entity.id
_entity.type
_entity.pdbx_description
1 polymer ?
#
loop_
_entity_poly.entity_id
_entity_poly.type
_entity_poly.pdbx_seq_one_letter_code
_entity_poly.pdbx_strand_id
1 'polypeptide(L)' 'MLFLEEKKIIDKENVIGSNIRRFRVEKGIGQTELVRDLQLRKNAITRETLVKIESGRQHIMDRLQLTRQKN' A
#
# COMPACT_ATOMS: atom_id res chain seq x y z
N MET A 1 2.04 -6.67 -28.65
CA MET A 1 3.12 -6.40 -27.67
C MET A 1 2.48 -6.20 -26.31
N LEU A 2 3.01 -6.82 -25.26
CA LEU A 2 2.55 -6.62 -23.89
C LEU A 2 3.46 -5.57 -23.24
N PHE A 3 2.88 -4.56 -22.59
CA PHE A 3 3.62 -3.52 -21.90
C PHE A 3 3.42 -3.65 -20.39
N LEU A 4 4.44 -3.25 -19.63
CA LEU A 4 4.37 -3.14 -18.18
C LEU A 4 3.98 -1.70 -17.84
N GLU A 5 2.80 -1.52 -17.26
CA GLU A 5 2.32 -0.20 -16.85
C GLU A 5 2.46 -0.03 -15.34
N GLU A 6 3.19 1.02 -14.92
CA GLU A 6 3.27 1.42 -13.51
C GLU A 6 2.02 2.20 -13.11
N LYS A 7 1.25 1.68 -12.16
CA LYS A 7 0.10 2.39 -11.60
C LYS A 7 0.49 3.03 -10.27
N LYS A 8 0.51 4.35 -10.26
CA LYS A 8 0.81 5.15 -9.08
C LYS A 8 -0.48 5.69 -8.48
N ILE A 9 -0.76 5.35 -7.22
CA ILE A 9 -1.85 5.96 -6.46
C ILE A 9 -1.31 7.23 -5.79
N ILE A 10 -1.91 8.37 -6.12
CA ILE A 10 -1.54 9.67 -5.55
C ILE A 10 -2.60 10.05 -4.51
N ASP A 11 -2.22 10.00 -3.24
CA ASP A 11 -3.04 10.43 -2.10
C ASP A 11 -2.40 11.67 -1.46
N LYS A 12 -2.72 12.86 -2.00
CA LYS A 12 -2.09 14.12 -1.56
C LYS A 12 -2.44 14.48 -0.12
N GLU A 13 -3.65 14.16 0.31
CA GLU A 13 -4.19 14.50 1.63
C GLU A 13 -3.96 13.38 2.66
N ASN A 14 -3.23 12.31 2.29
CA ASN A 14 -2.97 11.15 3.14
C ASN A 14 -4.27 10.55 3.74
N VAL A 15 -5.38 10.55 2.98
CA VAL A 15 -6.68 10.05 3.45
C VAL A 15 -6.59 8.55 3.69
N ILE A 16 -5.93 7.82 2.80
CA ILE A 16 -5.77 6.37 2.86
C ILE A 16 -4.88 5.99 4.03
N GLY A 17 -3.70 6.61 4.14
CA GLY A 17 -2.75 6.33 5.22
C GLY A 17 -3.33 6.66 6.59
N SER A 18 -4.02 7.79 6.71
CA SER A 18 -4.68 8.20 7.95
C SER A 18 -5.81 7.25 8.35
N ASN A 19 -6.61 6.78 7.39
CA ASN A 19 -7.66 5.80 7.65
C ASN A 19 -7.10 4.44 8.09
N ILE A 20 -6.03 3.96 7.44
CA ILE A 20 -5.34 2.72 7.84
C ILE A 20 -4.84 2.84 9.28
N ARG A 21 -4.16 3.94 9.62
CA ARG A 21 -3.68 4.21 10.97
C ARG A 21 -4.84 4.22 11.98
N ARG A 22 -5.93 4.92 11.67
CA ARG A 22 -7.11 5.01 12.54
C ARG A 22 -7.68 3.63 12.83
N PHE A 23 -8.01 2.84 11.81
CA PHE A 23 -8.55 1.50 11.99
C PHE A 23 -7.60 0.56 12.74
N ARG A 24 -6.29 0.67 12.47
CA ARG A 24 -5.29 -0.14 13.16
C ARG A 24 -5.27 0.16 14.67
N VAL A 25 -5.27 1.44 15.03
CA VAL A 25 -5.27 1.88 16.43
C VAL A 25 -6.60 1.55 17.13
N GLU A 26 -7.73 1.76 16.46
CA GLU A 26 -9.07 1.39 16.97
C GLU A 26 -9.17 -0.10 17.32
N LYS A 27 -8.46 -0.95 16.58
CA LYS A 27 -8.38 -2.40 16.83
C LYS A 27 -7.30 -2.81 17.83
N GLY A 28 -6.51 -1.87 18.36
CA GLY A 28 -5.39 -2.15 19.25
C GLY A 28 -4.20 -2.85 18.58
N ILE A 29 -4.12 -2.81 17.25
CA ILE A 29 -3.12 -3.57 16.48
C ILE A 29 -1.81 -2.79 16.35
N GLY A 30 -0.68 -3.46 16.59
CA GLY A 30 0.66 -2.89 16.37
C GLY A 30 1.03 -2.79 14.88
N GLN A 31 1.98 -1.93 14.51
CA GLN A 31 2.48 -1.89 13.12
C GLN A 31 3.12 -3.23 12.70
N THR A 32 3.94 -3.82 13.58
CA THR A 32 4.59 -5.10 13.32
C THR A 32 3.57 -6.24 13.19
N GLU A 33 2.52 -6.20 14.00
CA GLU A 33 1.42 -7.16 13.96
C GLU A 33 0.65 -7.07 12.65
N LEU A 34 0.23 -5.86 12.24
CA LEU A 34 -0.44 -5.66 10.97
C LEU A 34 0.42 -6.13 9.78
N VAL A 35 1.71 -5.84 9.79
CA VAL A 35 2.64 -6.30 8.74
C VAL A 35 2.69 -7.82 8.68
N ARG A 36 2.77 -8.50 9.82
CA ARG A 36 2.82 -9.96 9.89
C ARG A 36 1.54 -10.58 9.34
N ASP A 37 0.38 -10.02 9.70
CA ASP A 37 -0.92 -10.46 9.18
C ASP A 37 -1.03 -10.27 7.66
N LEU A 38 -0.57 -9.13 7.15
CA LEU A 38 -0.55 -8.86 5.72
C LEU A 38 0.37 -9.83 4.96
N GLN A 39 1.55 -10.13 5.51
CA GLN A 39 2.49 -11.10 4.95
C GLN A 39 1.90 -12.51 4.89
N LEU A 40 1.19 -12.95 5.94
CA LEU A 40 0.48 -14.23 5.95
C LEU A 40 -0.62 -14.30 4.88
N ARG A 41 -1.23 -13.16 4.53
CA ARG A 41 -2.20 -13.01 3.43
C ARG A 41 -1.56 -12.88 2.05
N LYS A 42 -0.27 -13.25 1.90
CA LYS A 42 0.52 -13.18 0.67
C LYS A 42 0.80 -11.76 0.17
N ASN A 43 0.70 -10.73 1.02
CA ASN A 43 1.12 -9.37 0.67
C ASN A 43 2.60 -9.16 1.04
N ALA A 44 3.45 -8.92 0.04
CA ALA A 44 4.84 -8.56 0.27
C ALA A 44 4.95 -7.10 0.74
N ILE A 45 4.88 -6.88 2.05
CA ILE A 45 4.99 -5.56 2.67
C ILE A 45 6.01 -5.57 3.82
N THR A 46 6.70 -4.46 4.02
CA THR A 46 7.59 -4.25 5.17
C THR A 46 6.97 -3.27 6.17
N ARG A 47 7.46 -3.28 7.42
CA ARG A 47 7.07 -2.28 8.41
C ARG A 47 7.39 -0.86 7.97
N GLU A 48 8.54 -0.64 7.33
CA GLU A 48 8.92 0.66 6.80
C GLU A 48 7.92 1.14 5.73
N THR A 49 7.51 0.23 4.84
CA THR A 49 6.48 0.51 3.83
C THR A 49 5.16 0.91 4.50
N LEU A 50 4.69 0.16 5.50
CA LEU A 50 3.47 0.52 6.24
C LEU A 50 3.60 1.90 6.91
N VAL A 51 4.75 2.21 7.54
CA VAL A 51 5.01 3.53 8.14
C VAL A 51 4.93 4.65 7.11
N LYS A 52 5.50 4.46 5.91
CA LYS A 52 5.47 5.46 4.84
C LYS A 52 4.06 5.68 4.30
N ILE A 53 3.25 4.61 4.20
CA ILE A 53 1.84 4.69 3.84
C ILE A 53 1.06 5.46 4.92
N GLU A 54 1.15 5.06 6.19
CA GLU A 54 0.43 5.72 7.29
C GLU A 54 0.81 7.20 7.46
N SER A 55 2.06 7.55 7.17
CA SER A 55 2.55 8.94 7.26
C SER A 55 2.39 9.77 5.99
N GLY A 56 1.84 9.20 4.91
CA GLY A 56 1.68 9.90 3.63
C GLY A 56 2.98 10.29 2.93
N ARG A 57 4.13 9.77 3.40
CA ARG A 57 5.46 10.15 2.88
C ARG A 57 5.79 9.55 1.52
N GLN A 58 5.12 8.46 1.13
CA GLN A 58 5.38 7.77 -0.13
C GLN A 58 4.10 7.53 -0.91
N HIS A 59 4.16 7.69 -2.23
CA HIS A 59 3.10 7.25 -3.13
C HIS A 59 3.04 5.72 -3.15
N ILE A 60 1.82 5.17 -3.06
CA ILE A 60 1.61 3.73 -3.18
C ILE A 60 1.85 3.36 -4.64
N MET A 61 2.98 2.70 -4.91
CA MET A 61 3.30 2.09 -6.19
C MET A 61 2.62 0.73 -6.23
N ASP A 62 1.63 0.55 -7.09
CA ASP A 62 1.08 -0.77 -7.36
C ASP A 62 1.88 -1.43 -8.49
N ARG A 63 2.02 -2.75 -8.39
CA ARG A 63 2.94 -3.52 -9.22
C ARG A 63 2.54 -3.41 -10.69
N LEU A 64 3.56 -3.33 -11.55
CA LEU A 64 3.50 -3.36 -13.00
C LEU A 64 2.47 -4.40 -13.48
N GLN A 65 1.41 -3.94 -14.15
CA GLN A 65 0.40 -4.83 -14.75
C GLN A 65 0.71 -4.99 -16.24
N LEU A 66 0.60 -6.22 -16.75
CA LEU A 66 0.69 -6.51 -18.18
C LEU A 66 -0.59 -6.03 -18.86
N THR A 67 -0.48 -4.98 -19.67
CA THR A 67 -1.61 -4.45 -20.44
C THR A 67 -1.44 -4.73 -21.93
N ARG A 68 -2.56 -4.99 -22.62
CA ARG A 68 -2.63 -5.07 -24.08
C ARG A 68 -3.00 -3.69 -24.62
N GLN A 69 -2.22 -3.21 -25.59
CA GLN A 69 -2.50 -1.96 -26.30
C GLN A 69 -3.92 -2.03 -26.91
N LYS A 70 -4.79 -1.07 -26.56
CA LYS A 70 -6.05 -0.87 -27.29
C LYS A 70 -5.70 -0.03 -28.52
N ASN A 71 -5.94 -0.60 -29.70
CA ASN A 71 -5.87 0.11 -30.98
C ASN A 71 -6.92 1.22 -31.05
#